data_AF-A0A3R9SXR7-F1
#
_entry.id   AF-A0A3R9SXR7-F1
#
_cell.length_a   1.000
_cell.length_b   1.000
_cell.length_c   1.000
_cell.angle_alpha   90.00
_cell.angle_beta   90.00
_cell.angle_gamma   90.00
#
_symmetry.space_group_name_H-M   'P 1'
#
loop_
_entity.id
_entity.type
_entity.pdbx_description
1 polymer ?
#
loop_
_entity_poly.entity_id
_entity_poly.type
_entity_poly.pdbx_seq_one_letter_code
_entity_poly.pdbx_strand_id
1 'polypeptide(L)'
;MTWATRRGATPVWTAQARAAGLTVEHVDERPAEPALWERLHPLWLAHADDLRSQRREDRARNMLREAHQVLPALPGSARVDASHRC
;
A
#
# COMPACT_ATOMS: atom_id res chain seq x y z
N MET A 1 -2.39 3.36 7.38
CA MET A 1 -1.35 2.32 7.23
C MET A 1 -2.02 0.96 7.35
N THR A 2 -2.33 0.34 6.23
CA THR A 2 -2.81 -1.03 6.16
C THR A 2 -1.60 -1.95 6.23
N TRP A 3 -1.50 -2.73 7.31
CA TRP A 3 -0.47 -3.75 7.46
C TRP A 3 -0.84 -4.90 6.53
N ALA A 4 -0.11 -5.05 5.41
CA ALA A 4 -0.16 -6.29 4.66
C ALA A 4 0.48 -7.37 5.53
N THR A 5 -0.34 -8.18 6.21
CA THR A 5 0.16 -9.35 6.93
C THR A 5 0.83 -10.27 5.93
N ARG A 6 2.10 -10.61 6.19
CA ARG A 6 2.78 -11.68 5.46
C ARG A 6 1.91 -12.93 5.53
N ARG A 7 1.75 -13.62 4.40
CA ARG A 7 1.01 -14.89 4.32
C ARG A 7 1.54 -15.86 5.39
N GLY A 8 0.71 -16.21 6.37
CA GLY A 8 1.06 -17.10 7.50
C GLY A 8 1.51 -16.41 8.81
N ALA A 9 1.54 -15.08 8.88
CA ALA A 9 1.78 -14.37 10.14
C ALA A 9 0.49 -14.31 10.97
N THR A 10 0.54 -14.78 12.22
CA THR A 10 -0.57 -14.62 13.17
C THR A 10 -0.75 -13.13 13.49
N PRO A 11 -1.92 -12.53 13.20
CA PRO A 11 -2.11 -11.10 13.40
C PRO A 11 -2.11 -10.77 14.90
N VAL A 12 -1.16 -9.93 15.32
CA VAL A 12 -1.01 -9.47 16.72
C VAL A 12 -2.12 -8.49 17.11
N TRP A 13 -2.85 -7.97 16.12
CA TRP A 13 -3.87 -6.93 16.29
C TRP A 13 -4.98 -7.33 17.27
N THR A 14 -5.44 -8.58 17.27
CA THR A 14 -6.50 -9.04 18.18
C THR A 14 -6.07 -8.96 19.65
N ALA A 15 -4.81 -9.29 19.95
CA ALA A 15 -4.25 -9.17 21.29
C ALA A 15 -4.09 -7.69 21.70
N GLN A 16 -3.69 -6.83 20.76
CA GLN A 16 -3.56 -5.38 20.99
C GLN A 16 -4.91 -4.70 21.22
N ALA A 17 -5.92 -5.03 20.42
CA ALA A 17 -7.29 -4.54 20.60
C ALA A 17 -7.82 -4.90 21.98
N ARG A 18 -7.62 -6.16 22.40
CA ARG A 18 -8.02 -6.61 23.74
C ARG A 18 -7.28 -5.87 24.85
N ALA A 19 -5.97 -5.66 24.72
CA ALA A 19 -5.17 -4.91 25.68
C ALA A 19 -5.62 -3.44 25.80
N ALA A 20 -6.15 -2.88 24.72
CA ALA A 20 -6.74 -1.54 24.69
C ALA A 20 -8.19 -1.48 25.19
N GLY A 21 -8.76 -2.60 25.66
CA GLY A 21 -10.17 -2.67 26.09
C GLY A 21 -11.18 -2.64 24.95
N LEU A 22 -10.74 -2.90 23.71
CA LEU A 22 -11.59 -2.93 22.53
C LEU A 22 -12.04 -4.36 22.21
N THR A 23 -13.29 -4.50 21.76
CA THR A 23 -13.82 -5.75 21.23
C THR A 23 -13.70 -5.76 19.71
N VAL A 24 -13.10 -6.82 19.16
CA VAL A 24 -13.05 -7.03 17.71
C VAL A 24 -14.37 -7.64 17.25
N GLU A 25 -15.17 -6.89 16.52
CA GLU A 25 -16.45 -7.37 15.98
C GLU A 25 -16.26 -8.14 14.66
N HIS A 26 -15.36 -7.67 13.79
CA HIS A 26 -15.15 -8.26 12.47
C HIS A 26 -13.71 -8.05 11.98
N VAL A 27 -13.20 -9.03 11.24
CA VAL A 27 -11.93 -8.96 10.50
C VAL A 27 -12.23 -9.30 9.05
N ASP A 28 -12.02 -8.34 8.15
CA ASP A 28 -12.11 -8.54 6.71
C ASP A 28 -10.73 -8.85 6.15
N GLU A 29 -10.46 -10.14 5.90
CA GLU A 29 -9.20 -10.57 5.30
C GLU A 29 -9.22 -10.39 3.79
N ARG A 30 -8.25 -9.64 3.26
CA ARG A 30 -8.17 -9.33 1.82
C ARG A 30 -6.85 -9.87 1.24
N PRO A 31 -6.68 -11.19 1.16
CA PRO A 31 -5.38 -11.82 0.86
C PRO A 31 -4.88 -11.54 -0.57
N ALA A 32 -5.77 -11.14 -1.48
CA ALA A 32 -5.43 -10.80 -2.87
C ALA A 32 -5.06 -9.32 -3.06
N GLU A 33 -5.34 -8.45 -2.09
CA GLU A 33 -5.07 -7.03 -2.22
C GLU A 33 -3.60 -6.67 -2.39
N PRO A 34 -2.63 -7.31 -1.69
CA PRO A 34 -1.22 -6.98 -1.89
C PRO A 34 -0.79 -7.09 -3.35
N ALA A 35 -1.22 -8.15 -4.04
CA ALA A 35 -0.93 -8.36 -5.46
C ALA A 35 -1.62 -7.33 -6.38
N LEU A 36 -2.78 -6.81 -5.97
CA LEU A 36 -3.43 -5.69 -6.68
C LEU A 36 -2.61 -4.41 -6.55
N TRP A 37 -2.15 -4.08 -5.33
CA TRP A 37 -1.36 -2.88 -5.06
C TRP A 37 0.02 -2.92 -5.73
N GLU A 38 0.65 -4.09 -5.80
CA GLU A 38 1.90 -4.32 -6.56
C GLU A 38 1.77 -3.91 -8.03
N ARG A 39 0.60 -4.11 -8.64
CA ARG A 39 0.33 -3.75 -10.04
C ARG A 39 -0.08 -2.29 -10.19
N LEU A 40 -0.80 -1.74 -9.22
CA LEU A 40 -1.42 -0.43 -9.33
C LEU A 40 -0.46 0.72 -8.99
N HIS A 41 0.36 0.58 -7.95
CA HIS A 41 1.28 1.65 -7.54
C HIS A 41 2.31 2.04 -8.61
N PRO A 42 2.92 1.10 -9.38
CA PRO A 42 3.83 1.47 -10.46
C PRO A 42 3.13 2.28 -11.55
N LEU A 43 1.86 1.98 -11.86
CA LEU A 43 1.07 2.75 -12.84
C LEU A 43 0.84 4.19 -12.37
N TRP A 44 0.56 4.40 -11.08
CA TRP A 44 0.41 5.75 -10.55
C TRP A 44 1.71 6.56 -10.65
N LEU A 45 2.85 5.93 -10.40
CA LEU A 45 4.16 6.59 -10.55
C LEU A 45 4.50 6.87 -12.03
N ALA A 46 4.24 5.92 -12.92
CA ALA A 46 4.48 6.07 -14.36
C ALA A 46 3.64 7.20 -14.98
N HIS A 47 2.41 7.41 -14.47
CA HIS A 47 1.47 8.42 -14.94
C HIS A 47 1.31 9.59 -13.96
N ALA A 48 2.37 9.96 -13.23
CA ALA A 48 2.28 10.96 -12.18
C ALA A 48 1.78 12.34 -12.67
N ASP A 49 2.17 12.74 -13.88
CA ASP A 49 1.77 14.04 -14.45
C ASP A 49 0.30 14.04 -14.89
N ASP A 50 -0.16 12.94 -15.49
CA ASP A 50 -1.58 12.73 -15.79
C ASP A 50 -2.43 12.68 -14.52
N LEU A 51 -1.91 12.06 -13.47
CA LEU A 51 -2.58 11.98 -12.18
C LEU A 51 -2.73 13.36 -11.53
N ARG A 52 -1.69 14.21 -11.64
CA ARG A 52 -1.69 15.59 -11.14
C ARG A 52 -2.64 16.49 -11.93
N SER A 53 -2.78 16.29 -13.24
CA SER A 53 -3.67 17.10 -14.08
C SER A 53 -5.15 16.74 -13.91
N GLN A 54 -5.46 15.46 -13.66
CA GLN A 54 -6.84 14.95 -13.60
C GLN A 54 -7.43 14.88 -12.19
N ARG A 55 -6.63 15.11 -11.15
CA ARG A 55 -7.06 15.06 -9.75
C ARG A 55 -6.73 16.37 -9.08
N ARG A 56 -7.48 16.69 -8.02
CA ARG A 56 -7.07 17.77 -7.11
C ARG A 56 -5.65 17.50 -6.64
N GLU A 57 -4.81 18.52 -6.67
CA GLU A 57 -3.37 18.43 -6.41
C GLU A 57 -3.07 17.65 -5.12
N ASP A 58 -3.81 17.92 -4.03
CA ASP A 58 -3.65 17.23 -2.75
C ASP A 58 -3.91 15.72 -2.83
N ARG A 59 -4.88 15.30 -3.65
CA ARG A 59 -5.21 13.88 -3.83
C ARG A 59 -4.12 13.19 -4.64
N ALA A 60 -3.67 13.78 -5.75
CA ALA A 60 -2.58 13.23 -6.54
C ALA A 60 -1.30 13.11 -5.70
N ARG A 61 -0.97 14.14 -4.92
CA ARG A 61 0.20 14.13 -4.03
C ARG A 61 0.11 13.02 -2.98
N ASN A 62 -1.05 12.82 -2.37
CA ASN A 62 -1.24 11.76 -1.39
C ASN A 62 -1.08 10.37 -2.02
N MET A 63 -1.67 10.14 -3.19
CA MET A 63 -1.56 8.85 -3.92
C MET A 63 -0.11 8.54 -4.31
N LEU A 64 0.62 9.53 -4.83
CA LEU A 64 2.02 9.35 -5.20
C LEU A 64 2.92 9.13 -3.98
N ARG A 65 2.64 9.83 -2.87
CA ARG A 65 3.37 9.62 -1.60
C ARG A 65 3.14 8.21 -1.07
N GLU A 66 1.90 7.73 -1.09
CA GLU A 66 1.56 6.38 -0.68
C GLU A 66 2.26 5.33 -1.55
N ALA A 67 2.22 5.48 -2.87
CA ALA A 67 2.91 4.57 -3.78
C ALA A 67 4.41 4.48 -3.47
N HIS A 68 5.09 5.61 -3.24
CA HIS A 68 6.51 5.62 -2.86
C HIS A 68 6.79 4.94 -1.52
N GLN A 69 5.92 5.10 -0.53
CA GLN A 69 6.11 4.53 0.81
C GLN A 69 5.83 3.02 0.86
N VAL A 70 4.81 2.57 0.12
CA VAL A 70 4.30 1.20 0.22
C VAL A 70 5.00 0.25 -0.74
N LEU A 71 5.34 0.68 -1.97
CA LEU A 71 5.97 -0.19 -2.97
C LEU A 71 7.17 -0.97 -2.43
N PRO A 72 8.16 -0.36 -1.75
CA PRO A 72 9.33 -1.08 -1.26
C PRO A 72 9.03 -2.19 -0.25
N ALA A 73 7.86 -2.15 0.40
CA ALA A 73 7.44 -3.14 1.39
C ALA A 73 6.57 -4.26 0.81
N LEU A 74 6.18 -4.18 -0.47
CA LEU A 74 5.36 -5.20 -1.12
C LEU A 74 6.23 -6.37 -1.63
N PRO A 75 5.78 -7.63 -1.49
CA PRO A 75 6.53 -8.79 -1.96
C PRO A 75 6.59 -8.81 -3.50
N GLY A 76 7.79 -8.73 -4.08
CA GLY A 76 7.97 -8.77 -5.54
C GLY A 76 8.12 -7.41 -6.21
N SER A 77 8.11 -6.30 -5.45
CA SER A 77 8.64 -5.04 -5.96
C SER A 77 10.16 -5.15 -6.06
N ALA A 78 10.67 -5.40 -7.26
CA ALA A 78 12.07 -5.10 -7.54
C ALA A 78 12.25 -3.61 -7.24
N ARG A 79 13.18 -3.27 -6.35
CA ARG A 79 13.56 -1.91 -6.04
C ARG A 79 13.82 -1.20 -7.37
N VAL A 80 12.89 -0.33 -7.78
CA VAL A 80 13.01 0.39 -9.05
C VAL A 80 14.08 1.44 -8.82
N ASP A 81 15.33 1.09 -9.09
CA ASP A 81 16.37 2.10 -9.23
C ASP A 81 15.95 3.00 -10.39
N ALA A 82 15.78 4.28 -10.07
CA ALA A 82 15.46 5.35 -11.01
C ALA A 82 16.66 5.64 -11.92
N SER A 83 17.11 4.64 -12.67
CA SER A 83 18.18 4.72 -13.65
C SER A 83 17.83 3.84 -14.84
N HIS A 84 16.77 4.19 -15.56
CA HIS A 84 16.62 3.87 -16.98
C HIS A 84 15.82 4.99 -17.66
N ARG A 85 16.55 6.05 -18.02
CA ARG A 85 16.24 6.94 -19.13
C ARG A 85 17.54 7.16 -19.89
N CYS A 86 17.64 6.55 -21.06
CA CYS A 86 18.37 7.07 -22.21
C CYS A 86 17.33 7.27 -23.31
#